data_AF-A0A9W6ZCT4-F1
#
_entry.id   AF-A0A9W6ZCT4-F1
#
_cell.length_a   1.000
_cell.length_b   1.000
_cell.length_c   1.000
_cell.angle_alpha   90.00
_cell.angle_beta   90.00
_cell.angle_gamma   90.00
#
_symmetry.space_group_name_H-M   'P 1'
#
loop_
_entity.id
_entity.type
_entity.pdbx_description
1 polymer ?
#
loop_
_entity_poly.entity_id
_entity_poly.type
_entity_poly.pdbx_seq_one_letter_code
_entity_poly.pdbx_strand_id
1 'polypeptide(L)'
;MSSTPVRKGLWNLSPKQSSKSPKKTFKDAAKIIIETQKANDEYRKKKERLKGEPYSAVVEGLTGAQGTLAVISALLAGFAFSGLTAVTPEDADRVHPTVAALYFVTTTVSVAVQLFVCVVCTLLEQEGKVARGLALARGSDAASSYEYEEQLKGWYGKQEFAVFRTQIIWAFVFGVPCFAFSLAFLCLLKINQIGVAAACFCCFAFVGILMLRYILWLNEMFRVGVLGMKGKFSSPRVSFVKKTQLANEEKERKE
;
A
#
# COMPACT_ATOMS: atom_id res chain seq x y z
N MET A 1 -58.03 36.16 23.92
CA MET A 1 -56.69 35.53 23.82
C MET A 1 -55.96 36.20 22.66
N SER A 2 -54.73 36.63 22.92
CA SER A 2 -53.99 37.67 22.20
C SER A 2 -53.39 37.25 20.85
N SER A 3 -53.67 38.06 19.83
CA SER A 3 -52.79 38.63 18.78
C SER A 3 -51.61 37.82 18.18
N THR A 4 -51.82 37.44 16.91
CA THR A 4 -51.04 37.78 15.68
C THR A 4 -49.61 37.21 15.44
N PRO A 5 -49.34 36.65 14.22
CA PRO A 5 -48.01 36.29 13.71
C PRO A 5 -47.34 37.48 12.97
N VAL A 6 -46.01 37.63 13.05
CA VAL A 6 -45.28 38.57 12.16
C VAL A 6 -43.90 38.04 11.76
N ARG A 7 -43.82 37.60 10.51
CA ARG A 7 -42.63 37.60 9.67
C ARG A 7 -42.39 39.06 9.25
N LYS A 8 -41.41 39.75 9.84
CA LYS A 8 -40.72 40.95 9.33
C LYS A 8 -39.69 41.41 10.38
N GLY A 9 -38.45 40.97 10.19
CA GLY A 9 -37.29 41.34 11.00
C GLY A 9 -36.07 41.67 10.15
N LEU A 10 -36.27 42.18 8.93
CA LEU A 10 -35.36 43.16 8.35
C LEU A 10 -36.06 44.51 8.51
N TRP A 11 -35.27 45.57 8.71
CA TRP A 11 -35.71 46.96 8.97
C TRP A 11 -36.00 47.26 10.45
N ASN A 12 -34.96 47.19 11.28
CA ASN A 12 -34.79 48.11 12.40
C ASN A 12 -33.34 48.10 12.89
N LEU A 13 -32.46 48.75 12.12
CA LEU A 13 -31.25 49.34 12.68
C LEU A 13 -31.29 50.82 12.32
N SER A 14 -31.92 51.58 13.21
CA SER A 14 -31.77 53.03 13.23
C SER A 14 -30.30 53.34 13.49
N PRO A 15 -29.68 54.22 12.70
CA PRO A 15 -28.26 54.51 12.79
C PRO A 15 -28.00 55.35 14.03
N LYS A 16 -27.53 54.72 15.12
CA LYS A 16 -26.80 55.48 16.14
C LYS A 16 -25.53 56.01 15.47
N GLN A 17 -25.52 57.32 15.27
CA GLN A 17 -24.43 58.12 14.77
C GLN A 17 -23.12 57.77 15.51
N SER A 18 -22.35 56.86 14.93
CA SER A 18 -20.91 56.80 15.15
C SER A 18 -20.29 57.70 14.10
N SER A 19 -19.71 58.81 14.55
CA SER A 19 -18.97 59.80 13.78
C SER A 19 -17.65 59.25 13.20
N LYS A 20 -17.71 58.10 12.52
CA LYS A 20 -16.59 57.60 11.70
C LYS A 20 -16.90 57.93 10.25
N SER A 21 -16.02 58.72 9.66
CA SER A 21 -16.18 59.24 8.31
C SER A 21 -16.49 58.12 7.30
N PRO A 22 -17.37 58.34 6.32
CA PRO A 22 -17.73 57.34 5.29
C PRO A 22 -16.52 56.83 4.49
N LYS A 23 -15.40 57.58 4.50
CA LYS A 23 -14.12 57.15 3.93
C LYS A 23 -13.45 56.00 4.69
N LYS A 24 -13.73 55.81 5.99
CA LYS A 24 -13.15 54.74 6.81
C LYS A 24 -13.87 53.41 6.57
N THR A 25 -15.20 53.43 6.53
CA THR A 25 -16.04 52.25 6.29
C THR A 25 -15.85 51.66 4.88
N PHE A 26 -15.66 52.50 3.86
CA PHE A 26 -15.33 52.04 2.50
C PHE A 26 -13.92 51.44 2.40
N LYS A 27 -12.93 51.98 3.14
CA LYS A 27 -11.59 51.40 3.21
C LYS A 27 -11.59 50.03 3.88
N ASP A 28 -12.37 49.86 4.94
CA ASP A 28 -12.47 48.61 5.67
C ASP A 28 -13.18 47.52 4.82
N ALA A 29 -14.27 47.88 4.12
CA ALA A 29 -14.95 46.98 3.20
C ALA A 29 -14.07 46.59 1.99
N ALA A 30 -13.34 47.56 1.41
CA ALA A 30 -12.40 47.30 0.32
C ALA A 30 -11.24 46.38 0.76
N LYS A 31 -10.75 46.54 2.00
CA LYS A 31 -9.71 45.68 2.56
C LYS A 31 -10.20 44.24 2.72
N ILE A 32 -11.43 44.04 3.20
CA ILE A 32 -12.05 42.71 3.33
C ILE A 32 -12.22 42.04 1.95
N ILE A 33 -12.66 42.77 0.93
CA ILE A 33 -12.81 42.24 -0.43
C ILE A 33 -11.44 41.81 -1.00
N ILE A 34 -10.40 42.63 -0.80
CA ILE A 34 -9.03 42.32 -1.25
C ILE A 34 -8.45 41.12 -0.50
N GLU A 35 -8.65 41.02 0.82
CA GLU A 35 -8.20 39.86 1.61
C GLU A 35 -8.95 38.58 1.20
N THR A 36 -10.25 38.68 0.92
CA THR A 36 -11.05 37.55 0.45
C THR A 36 -10.63 37.11 -0.95
N GLN A 37 -10.35 38.05 -1.87
CA GLN A 37 -9.83 37.74 -3.20
C GLN A 37 -8.42 37.14 -3.14
N LYS A 38 -7.54 37.65 -2.27
CA LYS A 38 -6.20 37.06 -2.06
C LYS A 38 -6.27 35.64 -1.52
N ALA A 39 -7.14 35.37 -0.55
CA ALA A 39 -7.36 34.02 -0.03
C ALA A 39 -7.89 33.09 -1.13
N ASN A 40 -8.79 33.57 -2.00
CA ASN A 40 -9.34 32.79 -3.11
C ASN A 40 -8.32 32.52 -4.23
N ASP A 41 -7.47 33.51 -4.54
CA ASP A 41 -6.36 33.37 -5.49
C ASP A 41 -5.26 32.46 -4.97
N GLU A 42 -4.98 32.50 -3.67
CA GLU A 42 -4.04 31.59 -3.02
C GLU A 42 -4.58 30.16 -3.00
N TYR A 43 -5.89 29.99 -2.78
CA TYR A 43 -6.58 28.70 -2.90
C TYR A 43 -6.55 28.17 -4.35
N ARG A 44 -6.79 29.03 -5.35
CA ARG A 44 -6.66 28.70 -6.77
C ARG A 44 -5.23 28.32 -7.16
N LYS A 45 -4.24 29.08 -6.72
CA LYS A 45 -2.81 28.77 -6.95
C LYS A 45 -2.40 27.48 -6.24
N LYS A 46 -2.91 27.21 -5.03
CA LYS A 46 -2.68 25.95 -4.33
C LYS A 46 -3.33 24.77 -5.05
N LYS A 47 -4.53 24.96 -5.60
CA LYS A 47 -5.25 24.00 -6.46
C LYS A 47 -4.53 23.73 -7.78
N GLU A 48 -3.92 24.74 -8.39
CA GLU A 48 -3.14 24.59 -9.64
C GLU A 48 -1.75 23.98 -9.39
N ARG A 49 -1.10 24.27 -8.26
CA ARG A 49 0.17 23.62 -7.86
C ARG A 49 0.00 22.14 -7.49
N LEU A 50 -1.23 21.72 -7.19
CA LEU A 50 -1.58 20.32 -6.93
C LEU A 50 -1.92 19.53 -8.20
N LYS A 51 -1.75 20.09 -9.42
CA LYS A 51 -1.84 19.36 -10.70
C LYS A 51 -0.67 18.37 -10.91
N GLY A 52 -0.36 17.56 -9.90
CA GLY A 52 0.08 16.19 -10.17
C GLY A 52 -1.13 15.36 -10.61
N GLU A 53 -0.91 14.13 -11.08
CA GLU A 53 -2.02 13.20 -11.25
C GLU A 53 -2.85 13.13 -9.96
N PRO A 54 -4.19 13.17 -10.04
CA PRO A 54 -5.02 13.12 -8.84
C PRO A 54 -4.69 11.84 -8.06
N TYR A 55 -4.59 11.91 -6.74
CA TYR A 55 -4.16 10.79 -5.89
C TYR A 55 -5.13 9.60 -6.04
N SER A 56 -6.39 9.88 -6.39
CA SER A 56 -7.38 8.90 -6.85
C SER A 56 -6.92 8.07 -8.07
N ALA A 57 -6.32 8.67 -9.10
CA ALA A 57 -5.80 7.92 -10.25
C ALA A 57 -4.64 7.00 -9.84
N VAL A 58 -3.77 7.47 -8.94
CA VAL A 58 -2.70 6.65 -8.36
C VAL A 58 -3.31 5.48 -7.58
N VAL A 59 -4.29 5.74 -6.70
CA VAL A 59 -4.96 4.70 -5.90
C VAL A 59 -5.73 3.70 -6.78
N GLU A 60 -6.31 4.13 -7.90
CA GLU A 60 -6.97 3.25 -8.88
C GLU A 60 -5.99 2.32 -9.58
N GLY A 61 -4.84 2.85 -10.04
CA GLY A 61 -3.77 2.02 -10.59
C GLY A 61 -3.23 1.01 -9.56
N LEU A 62 -3.13 1.44 -8.29
CA LEU A 62 -2.66 0.61 -7.19
C LEU A 62 -3.63 -0.51 -6.82
N THR A 63 -4.93 -0.21 -6.75
CA THR A 63 -5.98 -1.20 -6.45
C THR A 63 -6.12 -2.21 -7.59
N GLY A 64 -6.02 -1.76 -8.85
CA GLY A 64 -5.95 -2.67 -10.02
C GLY A 64 -4.72 -3.59 -10.00
N ALA A 65 -3.55 -3.06 -9.61
CA ALA A 65 -2.35 -3.87 -9.44
C ALA A 65 -2.49 -4.90 -8.31
N GLN A 66 -3.13 -4.54 -7.19
CA GLN A 66 -3.40 -5.47 -6.08
C GLN A 66 -4.34 -6.61 -6.48
N GLY A 67 -5.39 -6.33 -7.25
CA GLY A 67 -6.28 -7.37 -7.79
C GLY A 67 -5.52 -8.36 -8.67
N THR A 68 -4.64 -7.86 -9.56
CA THR A 68 -3.78 -8.70 -10.38
C THR A 68 -2.84 -9.57 -9.54
N LEU A 69 -2.21 -9.00 -8.51
CA LEU A 69 -1.36 -9.75 -7.58
C LEU A 69 -2.14 -10.87 -6.88
N ALA A 70 -3.35 -10.57 -6.40
CA ALA A 70 -4.21 -11.57 -5.76
C ALA A 70 -4.52 -12.75 -6.70
N VAL A 71 -4.90 -12.46 -7.95
CA VAL A 71 -5.20 -13.50 -8.96
C VAL A 71 -3.97 -14.36 -9.26
N ILE A 72 -2.81 -13.74 -9.50
CA ILE A 72 -1.58 -14.49 -9.79
C ILE A 72 -1.19 -15.34 -8.58
N SER A 73 -1.25 -14.80 -7.37
CA SER A 73 -0.99 -15.56 -6.15
C SER A 73 -1.94 -16.73 -5.96
N ALA A 74 -3.24 -16.54 -6.20
CA ALA A 74 -4.22 -17.63 -6.14
C ALA A 74 -3.88 -18.74 -7.12
N LEU A 75 -3.51 -18.39 -8.36
CA LEU A 75 -3.10 -19.36 -9.38
C LEU A 75 -1.83 -20.12 -8.97
N LEU A 76 -0.80 -19.42 -8.48
CA LEU A 76 0.44 -20.05 -8.02
C LEU A 76 0.20 -20.98 -6.83
N ALA A 77 -0.63 -20.56 -5.86
CA ALA A 77 -1.02 -21.40 -4.73
C ALA A 77 -1.80 -22.64 -5.20
N GLY A 78 -2.75 -22.47 -6.13
CA GLY A 78 -3.53 -23.55 -6.71
C GLY A 78 -2.67 -24.57 -7.46
N PHE A 79 -1.73 -24.10 -8.29
CA PHE A 79 -0.80 -24.99 -8.99
C PHE A 79 0.15 -25.71 -8.03
N ALA A 80 0.68 -25.02 -7.01
CA ALA A 80 1.55 -25.63 -6.01
C ALA A 80 0.80 -26.72 -5.21
N PHE A 81 -0.43 -26.43 -4.79
CA PHE A 81 -1.28 -27.38 -4.07
C PHE A 81 -1.72 -28.55 -4.96
N SER A 82 -2.00 -28.31 -6.24
CA SER A 82 -2.29 -29.37 -7.20
C SER A 82 -1.07 -30.27 -7.41
N GLY A 83 0.15 -29.70 -7.48
CA GLY A 83 1.37 -30.48 -7.50
C GLY A 83 1.52 -31.35 -6.25
N LEU A 84 1.28 -30.76 -5.07
CA LEU A 84 1.38 -31.43 -3.78
C LEU A 84 0.45 -32.65 -3.69
N THR A 85 -0.80 -32.48 -4.10
CA THR A 85 -1.82 -33.54 -4.08
C THR A 85 -1.63 -34.58 -5.18
N ALA A 86 -0.89 -34.25 -6.25
CA ALA A 86 -0.57 -35.19 -7.29
C ALA A 86 0.54 -36.18 -6.88
N VAL A 87 1.40 -35.84 -5.90
CA VAL A 87 2.48 -36.72 -5.44
C VAL A 87 1.92 -37.87 -4.63
N THR A 88 2.20 -39.10 -5.07
CA THR A 88 1.79 -40.32 -4.37
C THR A 88 2.90 -40.79 -3.41
N PRO A 89 2.57 -41.60 -2.38
CA PRO A 89 3.59 -42.20 -1.50
C PRO A 89 4.66 -42.96 -2.29
N GLU A 90 4.26 -43.67 -3.34
CA GLU A 90 5.17 -44.42 -4.20
C GLU A 90 6.16 -43.53 -4.96
N ASP A 91 5.80 -42.28 -5.26
CA ASP A 91 6.72 -41.33 -5.88
C ASP A 91 7.76 -40.83 -4.87
N ALA A 92 7.34 -40.62 -3.61
CA ALA A 92 8.21 -40.16 -2.54
C ALA A 92 9.24 -41.23 -2.12
N ASP A 93 8.84 -42.51 -2.11
CA ASP A 93 9.70 -43.63 -1.73
C ASP A 93 10.79 -43.95 -2.78
N ARG A 94 10.62 -43.50 -4.02
CA ARG A 94 11.60 -43.69 -5.12
C ARG A 94 12.80 -42.77 -5.05
N VAL A 95 12.71 -41.67 -4.30
CA VAL A 95 13.76 -40.66 -4.21
C VAL A 95 14.36 -40.61 -2.81
N HIS A 96 15.50 -39.95 -2.67
CA HIS A 96 16.09 -39.73 -1.35
C HIS A 96 15.13 -38.94 -0.45
N PRO A 97 14.94 -39.33 0.83
CA PRO A 97 13.95 -38.72 1.72
C PRO A 97 14.14 -37.20 1.89
N THR A 98 15.39 -36.73 1.82
CA THR A 98 15.70 -35.28 1.82
C THR A 98 15.08 -34.54 0.64
N VAL A 99 15.05 -35.13 -0.56
CA VAL A 99 14.48 -34.49 -1.76
C VAL A 99 12.96 -34.38 -1.59
N ALA A 100 12.31 -35.46 -1.14
CA ALA A 100 10.88 -35.46 -0.82
C ALA A 100 10.56 -34.42 0.26
N ALA A 101 11.32 -34.38 1.37
CA ALA A 101 11.14 -33.41 2.44
C ALA A 101 11.31 -31.96 1.95
N LEU A 102 12.34 -31.68 1.14
CA LEU A 102 12.56 -30.36 0.54
C LEU A 102 11.40 -29.95 -0.36
N TYR A 103 10.88 -30.88 -1.18
CA TYR A 103 9.68 -30.63 -1.98
C TYR A 103 8.48 -30.24 -1.11
N PHE A 104 8.16 -31.04 -0.09
CA PHE A 104 7.01 -30.77 0.78
C PHE A 104 7.13 -29.44 1.52
N VAL A 105 8.30 -29.14 2.08
CA VAL A 105 8.56 -27.88 2.78
C VAL A 105 8.46 -26.69 1.83
N THR A 106 9.16 -26.73 0.68
CA THR A 106 9.18 -25.61 -0.27
C THR A 106 7.80 -25.35 -0.87
N THR A 107 7.06 -26.41 -1.20
CA THR A 107 5.69 -26.29 -1.73
C THR A 107 4.73 -25.74 -0.68
N THR A 108 4.79 -26.23 0.56
CA THR A 108 3.92 -25.74 1.65
C THR A 108 4.19 -24.26 1.95
N VAL A 109 5.46 -23.86 2.03
CA VAL A 109 5.83 -22.46 2.22
C VAL A 109 5.37 -21.60 1.04
N SER A 110 5.52 -22.09 -0.20
CA SER A 110 5.04 -21.40 -1.39
C SER A 110 3.52 -21.18 -1.34
N VAL A 111 2.74 -22.22 -1.06
CA VAL A 111 1.28 -22.13 -0.90
C VAL A 111 0.91 -21.13 0.19
N ALA A 112 1.52 -21.23 1.38
CA ALA A 112 1.21 -20.36 2.50
C ALA A 112 1.50 -18.88 2.20
N VAL A 113 2.66 -18.58 1.59
CA VAL A 113 3.03 -17.22 1.22
C VAL A 113 2.09 -16.66 0.15
N GLN A 114 1.76 -17.46 -0.87
CA GLN A 114 0.87 -17.01 -1.94
C GLN A 114 -0.57 -16.83 -1.46
N LEU A 115 -1.09 -17.71 -0.61
CA LEU A 115 -2.41 -17.52 0.02
C LEU A 115 -2.43 -16.28 0.92
N PHE A 116 -1.37 -16.04 1.68
CA PHE A 116 -1.24 -14.81 2.47
C PHE A 116 -1.32 -13.56 1.58
N VAL A 117 -0.55 -13.51 0.49
CA VAL A 117 -0.60 -12.39 -0.47
C VAL A 117 -2.01 -12.25 -1.05
N CYS A 118 -2.62 -13.35 -1.51
CA CYS A 118 -3.95 -13.34 -2.09
C CYS A 118 -5.00 -12.77 -1.12
N VAL A 119 -5.04 -13.27 0.12
CA VAL A 119 -5.99 -12.83 1.14
C VAL A 119 -5.78 -11.35 1.45
N VAL A 120 -4.54 -10.93 1.70
CA VAL A 120 -4.28 -9.54 2.07
C VAL A 120 -4.55 -8.60 0.91
N CYS A 121 -4.16 -8.92 -0.33
CA CYS A 121 -4.50 -8.12 -1.50
C CYS A 121 -6.01 -8.03 -1.71
N THR A 122 -6.76 -9.11 -1.49
CA THR A 122 -8.23 -9.10 -1.57
C THR A 122 -8.83 -8.20 -0.50
N LEU A 123 -8.35 -8.27 0.74
CA LEU A 123 -8.81 -7.39 1.82
C LEU A 123 -8.54 -5.92 1.50
N LEU A 124 -7.33 -5.61 1.01
CA LEU A 124 -6.96 -4.24 0.60
C LEU A 124 -7.81 -3.74 -0.58
N GLU A 125 -8.13 -4.61 -1.54
CA GLU A 125 -9.02 -4.27 -2.65
C GLU A 125 -10.45 -4.00 -2.16
N GLN A 126 -10.97 -4.82 -1.24
CA GLN A 126 -12.29 -4.62 -0.64
C GLN A 126 -12.35 -3.32 0.17
N GLU A 127 -11.34 -3.03 0.99
CA GLU A 127 -11.23 -1.75 1.70
C GLU A 127 -11.16 -0.57 0.73
N GLY A 128 -10.39 -0.69 -0.36
CA GLY A 128 -10.32 0.31 -1.41
C GLY A 128 -11.67 0.55 -2.11
N LYS A 129 -12.40 -0.53 -2.41
CA LYS A 129 -13.76 -0.46 -2.99
C LYS A 129 -14.77 0.17 -2.03
N VAL A 130 -14.73 -0.17 -0.74
CA VAL A 130 -15.59 0.42 0.28
C VAL A 130 -15.28 1.91 0.45
N ALA A 131 -14.01 2.30 0.51
CA ALA A 131 -13.60 3.69 0.58
C ALA A 131 -14.09 4.50 -0.64
N ARG A 132 -14.02 3.91 -1.83
CA ARG A 132 -14.55 4.49 -3.07
C ARG A 132 -16.08 4.61 -3.06
N GLY A 133 -16.78 3.58 -2.59
CA GLY A 133 -18.24 3.59 -2.45
C GLY A 133 -18.74 4.65 -1.47
N LEU A 134 -18.07 4.79 -0.33
CA LEU A 134 -18.37 5.84 0.66
C LEU A 134 -18.09 7.25 0.14
N ALA A 135 -17.08 7.41 -0.72
CA ALA A 135 -16.78 8.68 -1.36
C ALA A 135 -17.82 9.07 -2.42
N LEU A 136 -18.22 8.13 -3.27
CA LEU A 136 -19.25 8.34 -4.29
C LEU A 136 -20.62 8.63 -3.66
N ALA A 137 -20.95 7.99 -2.52
CA ALA A 137 -22.19 8.20 -1.80
C ALA A 137 -22.32 9.61 -1.17
N ARG A 138 -21.21 10.35 -1.01
CA ARG A 138 -21.17 11.70 -0.41
C ARG A 138 -21.36 12.85 -1.41
N GLY A 139 -21.66 12.56 -2.68
CA GLY A 139 -22.10 13.54 -3.68
C GLY A 139 -20.96 14.17 -4.48
N SER A 140 -21.21 14.51 -5.75
CA SER A 140 -20.22 14.85 -6.78
C SER A 140 -19.87 16.35 -6.90
N ASP A 141 -19.69 17.05 -5.78
CA ASP A 141 -19.24 18.44 -5.82
C ASP A 141 -17.71 18.54 -5.78
N ALA A 142 -17.14 19.55 -6.43
CA ALA A 142 -15.68 19.74 -6.46
C ALA A 142 -15.04 19.87 -5.05
N ALA A 143 -15.84 20.15 -4.02
CA ALA A 143 -15.44 20.13 -2.61
C ALA A 143 -15.36 18.70 -2.03
N SER A 144 -16.27 17.79 -2.40
CA SER A 144 -16.22 16.39 -1.95
C SER A 144 -15.08 15.61 -2.61
N SER A 145 -14.71 15.97 -3.85
CA SER A 145 -13.51 15.43 -4.50
C SER A 145 -12.22 15.80 -3.75
N TYR A 146 -12.15 17.00 -3.16
CA TYR A 146 -11.00 17.41 -2.34
C TYR A 146 -10.96 16.66 -1.00
N GLU A 147 -12.11 16.52 -0.31
CA GLU A 147 -12.19 15.73 0.93
C GLU A 147 -11.87 14.25 0.70
N TYR A 148 -12.28 13.68 -0.43
CA TYR A 148 -11.94 12.32 -0.82
C TYR A 148 -10.43 12.14 -1.02
N GLU A 149 -9.80 13.06 -1.76
CA GLU A 149 -8.34 13.08 -1.97
C GLU A 149 -7.57 13.23 -0.66
N GLU A 150 -8.08 14.03 0.28
CA GLU A 150 -7.47 14.20 1.61
C GLU A 150 -7.65 12.96 2.51
N GLN A 151 -8.81 12.30 2.46
CA GLN A 151 -9.04 11.02 3.16
C GLN A 151 -8.19 9.89 2.57
N LEU A 152 -8.07 9.80 1.24
CA LEU A 152 -7.18 8.85 0.57
C LEU A 152 -5.72 9.08 0.95
N LYS A 153 -5.26 10.33 0.99
CA LYS A 153 -3.93 10.68 1.50
C LYS A 153 -3.78 10.34 2.97
N GLY A 154 -4.81 10.51 3.79
CA GLY A 154 -4.81 10.11 5.20
C GLY A 154 -4.73 8.61 5.42
N TRP A 155 -5.26 7.79 4.51
CA TRP A 155 -5.19 6.33 4.56
C TRP A 155 -3.87 5.80 3.97
N TYR A 156 -3.58 6.14 2.70
CA TYR A 156 -2.40 5.65 1.98
C TYR A 156 -1.11 6.35 2.41
N GLY A 157 -1.19 7.56 2.96
CA GLY A 157 -0.04 8.33 3.44
C GLY A 157 0.41 7.96 4.85
N LYS A 158 -0.34 7.11 5.57
CA LYS A 158 0.15 6.54 6.83
C LYS A 158 1.34 5.65 6.55
N GLN A 159 2.46 5.94 7.21
CA GLN A 159 3.72 5.21 7.06
C GLN A 159 3.54 3.70 7.30
N GLU A 160 2.67 3.33 8.24
CA GLU A 160 2.33 1.93 8.56
C GLU A 160 1.73 1.18 7.35
N PHE A 161 0.81 1.82 6.62
CA PHE A 161 0.17 1.22 5.46
C PHE A 161 1.16 1.04 4.30
N ALA A 162 2.02 2.03 4.06
CA ALA A 162 3.08 1.94 3.05
C ALA A 162 4.09 0.82 3.37
N VAL A 163 4.49 0.67 4.63
CA VAL A 163 5.36 -0.42 5.09
C VAL A 163 4.68 -1.77 4.91
N PHE A 164 3.43 -1.90 5.34
CA PHE A 164 2.65 -3.13 5.20
C PHE A 164 2.51 -3.55 3.73
N ARG A 165 2.14 -2.61 2.85
CA ARG A 165 2.05 -2.88 1.40
C ARG A 165 3.38 -3.32 0.80
N THR A 166 4.47 -2.70 1.22
CA THR A 166 5.82 -3.07 0.76
C THR A 166 6.15 -4.50 1.18
N GLN A 167 5.79 -4.92 2.41
CA GLN A 167 5.97 -6.30 2.87
C GLN A 167 5.19 -7.32 2.03
N ILE A 168 3.95 -7.01 1.63
CA ILE A 168 3.14 -7.89 0.76
C ILE A 168 3.80 -8.04 -0.61
N ILE A 169 4.27 -6.95 -1.21
CA ILE A 169 4.96 -6.99 -2.51
C ILE A 169 6.21 -7.86 -2.39
N TRP A 170 7.00 -7.70 -1.33
CA TRP A 170 8.16 -8.56 -1.10
C TRP A 170 7.76 -10.02 -0.90
N ALA A 171 6.71 -10.31 -0.14
CA ALA A 171 6.22 -11.67 0.05
C ALA A 171 5.81 -12.31 -1.29
N PHE A 172 5.08 -11.58 -2.14
CA PHE A 172 4.74 -12.03 -3.49
C PHE A 172 5.98 -12.32 -4.33
N VAL A 173 6.89 -11.34 -4.37
CA VAL A 173 8.09 -11.39 -5.19
C VAL A 173 8.99 -12.55 -4.77
N PHE A 174 9.19 -12.80 -3.48
CA PHE A 174 9.93 -13.96 -2.97
C PHE A 174 9.17 -15.28 -3.12
N GLY A 175 7.84 -15.25 -3.14
CA GLY A 175 7.01 -16.43 -3.34
C GLY A 175 7.15 -17.05 -4.73
N VAL A 176 7.52 -16.28 -5.76
CA VAL A 176 7.70 -16.77 -7.14
C VAL A 176 8.94 -17.68 -7.28
N PRO A 177 10.15 -17.31 -6.83
CA PRO A 177 11.28 -18.22 -6.76
C PRO A 177 11.01 -19.48 -5.94
N CYS A 178 10.31 -19.35 -4.80
CA CYS A 178 9.93 -20.51 -3.99
C CYS A 178 9.06 -21.50 -4.77
N PHE A 179 8.11 -21.00 -5.56
CA PHE A 179 7.31 -21.83 -6.46
C PHE A 179 8.17 -22.52 -7.53
N ALA A 180 9.11 -21.80 -8.15
CA ALA A 180 10.03 -22.38 -9.14
C ALA A 180 10.90 -23.50 -8.52
N PHE A 181 11.40 -23.32 -7.31
CA PHE A 181 12.14 -24.37 -6.59
C PHE A 181 11.25 -25.58 -6.25
N SER A 182 9.99 -25.36 -5.85
CA SER A 182 9.02 -26.44 -5.66
C SER A 182 8.83 -27.26 -6.95
N LEU A 183 8.69 -26.61 -8.10
CA LEU A 183 8.62 -27.30 -9.41
C LEU A 183 9.90 -28.06 -9.74
N ALA A 184 11.07 -27.52 -9.40
CA ALA A 184 12.34 -28.21 -9.60
C ALA A 184 12.35 -29.56 -8.86
N PHE A 185 11.99 -29.57 -7.58
CA PHE A 185 11.93 -30.82 -6.80
C PHE A 185 10.80 -31.75 -7.26
N LEU A 186 9.66 -31.21 -7.70
CA LEU A 186 8.57 -31.99 -8.28
C LEU A 186 9.03 -32.79 -9.50
N CYS A 187 9.89 -32.21 -10.35
CA CYS A 187 10.45 -32.90 -11.51
C CYS A 187 11.23 -34.15 -11.12
N LEU A 188 11.99 -34.10 -10.01
CA LEU A 188 12.74 -35.25 -9.50
C LEU A 188 11.82 -36.35 -8.95
N LEU A 189 10.65 -35.97 -8.40
CA LEU A 189 9.67 -36.91 -7.86
C LEU A 189 8.84 -37.59 -8.95
N LYS A 190 8.42 -36.84 -9.98
CA LYS A 190 7.44 -37.31 -10.96
C LYS A 190 8.01 -37.88 -12.25
N ILE A 191 9.22 -37.50 -12.63
CA ILE A 191 9.80 -37.93 -13.90
C ILE A 191 10.63 -39.21 -13.68
N ASN A 192 10.15 -40.34 -14.18
CA ASN A 192 10.83 -41.63 -14.04
C ASN A 192 12.17 -41.71 -14.79
N GLN A 193 12.35 -40.91 -15.85
CA GLN A 193 13.61 -40.88 -16.60
C GLN A 193 14.60 -39.94 -15.94
N ILE A 194 15.61 -40.49 -15.26
CA ILE A 194 16.59 -39.74 -14.44
C ILE A 194 17.23 -38.58 -15.23
N GLY A 195 17.64 -38.81 -16.48
CA GLY A 195 18.28 -37.77 -17.30
C GLY A 195 17.35 -36.59 -17.58
N VAL A 196 16.08 -36.86 -17.87
CA VAL A 196 15.06 -35.81 -18.12
C VAL A 196 14.70 -35.10 -16.81
N ALA A 197 14.55 -35.86 -15.71
CA ALA A 197 14.27 -35.33 -14.38
C ALA A 197 15.35 -34.33 -13.94
N ALA A 198 16.63 -34.71 -14.09
CA ALA A 198 17.78 -33.88 -13.76
C ALA A 198 17.84 -32.62 -14.64
N ALA A 199 17.59 -32.75 -15.94
CA ALA A 199 17.55 -31.59 -16.84
C ALA A 199 16.44 -30.60 -16.45
N CYS A 200 15.22 -31.08 -16.21
CA CYS A 200 14.11 -30.25 -15.76
C CYS A 200 14.38 -29.59 -14.40
N PHE A 201 14.92 -30.35 -13.43
CA PHE A 201 15.36 -29.81 -12.14
C PHE A 201 16.33 -28.64 -12.33
N CYS A 202 17.39 -28.83 -13.13
CA CYS A 202 18.38 -27.80 -13.40
C CYS A 202 17.77 -26.57 -14.06
N CYS A 203 16.86 -26.74 -15.02
CA CYS A 203 16.16 -25.63 -15.67
C CYS A 203 15.33 -24.82 -14.67
N PHE A 204 14.47 -25.47 -13.88
CA PHE A 204 13.62 -24.76 -12.90
C PHE A 204 14.43 -24.15 -11.76
N ALA A 205 15.45 -24.85 -11.27
CA ALA A 205 16.37 -24.32 -10.26
C ALA A 205 17.13 -23.10 -10.78
N PHE A 206 17.62 -23.13 -12.03
CA PHE A 206 18.29 -22.00 -12.66
C PHE A 206 17.37 -20.79 -12.80
N VAL A 207 16.12 -21.00 -13.27
CA VAL A 207 15.11 -19.93 -13.33
C VAL A 207 14.83 -19.36 -11.94
N GLY A 208 14.66 -20.21 -10.92
CA GLY A 208 14.48 -19.78 -9.54
C GLY A 208 15.64 -18.94 -9.01
N ILE A 209 16.88 -19.36 -9.27
CA ILE A 209 18.10 -18.62 -8.89
C ILE A 209 18.19 -17.28 -9.63
N LEU A 210 17.92 -17.25 -10.94
CA LEU A 210 17.94 -16.01 -11.72
C LEU A 210 16.88 -15.03 -11.22
N MET A 211 15.67 -15.50 -10.96
CA MET A 211 14.60 -14.67 -10.37
C MET A 211 15.04 -14.14 -9.01
N LEU A 212 15.55 -14.98 -8.11
CA LEU A 212 16.01 -14.54 -6.80
C LEU A 212 17.13 -13.49 -6.91
N ARG A 213 18.09 -13.69 -7.81
CA ARG A 213 19.18 -12.73 -8.05
C ARG A 213 18.65 -11.40 -8.58
N TYR A 214 17.72 -11.44 -9.52
CA TYR A 214 17.09 -10.25 -10.08
C TYR A 214 16.28 -9.49 -9.02
N ILE A 215 15.56 -10.21 -8.17
CA ILE A 215 14.79 -9.68 -7.04
C ILE A 215 15.71 -8.98 -6.03
N LEU A 216 16.80 -9.62 -5.64
CA LEU A 216 17.79 -9.04 -4.73
C LEU A 216 18.44 -7.79 -5.34
N TRP A 217 18.72 -7.81 -6.64
CA TRP A 217 19.25 -6.66 -7.37
C TRP A 217 18.24 -5.50 -7.41
N LEU A 218 16.97 -5.77 -7.73
CA LEU A 218 15.90 -4.77 -7.69
C LEU A 218 15.71 -4.19 -6.29
N ASN A 219 15.81 -5.02 -5.24
CA ASN A 219 15.73 -4.57 -3.85
C ASN A 219 16.86 -3.58 -3.53
N GLU A 220 18.09 -3.92 -3.93
CA GLU A 220 19.24 -3.07 -3.71
C GLU A 220 19.12 -1.75 -4.48
N MET A 221 18.70 -1.80 -5.75
CA MET A 221 18.47 -0.61 -6.57
C MET A 221 17.37 0.29 -5.99
N PHE A 222 16.28 -0.29 -5.51
CA PHE A 222 15.21 0.45 -4.85
C PHE A 222 15.70 1.12 -3.56
N ARG A 223 16.47 0.39 -2.74
CA ARG A 223 17.01 0.90 -1.48
C ARG A 223 18.01 2.04 -1.70
N VAL A 224 18.93 1.88 -2.64
CA VAL A 224 19.98 2.88 -2.91
C VAL A 224 19.41 4.07 -3.67
N GLY A 225 18.58 3.83 -4.68
CA GLY A 225 18.06 4.86 -5.58
C GLY A 225 16.88 5.64 -5.02
N VAL A 226 15.91 4.97 -4.37
CA VAL A 226 14.65 5.60 -3.92
C VAL A 226 14.73 6.02 -2.46
N LEU A 227 15.28 5.17 -1.60
CA LEU A 227 15.33 5.43 -0.16
C LEU A 227 16.60 6.17 0.29
N GLY A 228 17.58 6.36 -0.60
CA GLY A 228 18.85 7.02 -0.28
C GLY A 228 19.66 6.32 0.82
N MET A 229 19.29 5.08 1.18
CA MET A 229 19.93 4.32 2.26
C MET A 229 21.24 3.72 1.76
N LYS A 230 22.31 4.51 1.76
CA LYS A 230 23.68 4.01 1.60
C LYS A 230 24.14 3.34 2.90
N GLY A 231 23.93 2.03 3.05
CA GLY A 231 24.46 1.30 4.21
C GLY A 231 24.16 -0.21 4.22
N LYS A 232 25.12 -1.01 4.72
CA LYS A 232 24.96 -2.45 4.98
C LYS A 232 23.83 -2.69 5.99
N PHE A 233 23.09 -3.77 5.77
CA PHE A 233 21.94 -4.23 6.55
C PHE A 233 22.25 -4.23 8.06
N SER A 234 21.85 -3.20 8.79
CA SER A 234 21.68 -3.28 10.24
C SER A 234 20.22 -3.62 10.50
N SER A 235 19.98 -4.83 11.00
CA SER A 235 18.66 -5.36 11.33
C SER A 235 17.81 -4.33 12.10
N PRO A 236 16.49 -4.23 11.86
CA PRO A 236 15.58 -3.32 12.58
C PRO A 236 15.64 -3.45 14.11
N ARG A 237 16.10 -4.59 14.64
CA ARG A 237 16.34 -4.77 16.08
C ARG A 237 17.44 -3.85 16.61
N VAL A 238 18.47 -3.56 15.82
CA VAL A 238 19.61 -2.74 16.25
C VAL A 238 19.23 -1.27 16.38
N SER A 239 18.35 -0.75 15.51
CA SER A 239 17.88 0.64 15.59
C SER A 239 16.88 0.86 16.72
N PHE A 240 16.03 -0.13 17.03
CA PHE A 240 15.12 -0.05 18.17
C PHE A 240 15.88 -0.14 19.49
N VAL A 241 16.80 -1.10 19.64
CA VAL A 241 17.63 -1.23 20.86
C VAL A 241 18.49 0.02 21.10
N LYS A 242 19.09 0.61 20.05
CA LYS A 242 19.83 1.87 20.22
C LYS A 242 18.95 3.05 20.64
N LYS A 243 17.72 3.15 20.11
CA LYS A 243 16.78 4.21 20.51
C LYS A 243 16.31 4.02 21.95
N THR A 244 16.05 2.78 22.38
CA THR A 244 15.67 2.49 23.77
C THR A 244 16.82 2.72 24.75
N GLN A 245 18.07 2.39 24.36
CA GLN A 245 19.25 2.69 25.17
C GLN A 245 19.49 4.19 25.32
N LEU A 246 19.41 4.95 24.23
CA LEU A 246 19.56 6.42 24.29
C LEU A 246 18.46 7.10 25.10
N ALA A 247 17.21 6.60 25.02
CA ALA A 247 16.10 7.14 25.82
C ALA A 247 16.26 6.87 27.32
N ASN A 248 16.86 5.74 27.70
CA ASN A 248 17.13 5.42 29.12
C ASN A 248 18.32 6.24 29.66
N GLU A 249 19.40 6.39 28.88
CA GLU A 249 20.53 7.23 29.29
C GLU A 249 20.16 8.71 29.44
N GLU A 250 19.21 9.22 28.64
CA GLU A 250 18.72 10.60 28.77
C GLU A 250 17.80 10.80 29.99
N LYS A 251 17.20 9.71 30.49
CA LYS A 251 16.35 9.72 31.67
C LYS A 251 17.18 9.68 32.95
N GLU A 252 18.25 8.88 32.98
CA GLU A 252 19.21 8.83 34.10
C GLU A 252 20.04 10.12 34.27
N ARG A 253 20.21 10.95 33.24
CA ARG A 253 20.88 12.26 33.36
C ARG A 253 19.99 13.39 33.87
N LYS A 254 18.66 13.17 33.91
CA LYS A 254 17.67 14.19 34.31
C LYS A 254 17.12 13.96 35.72
N GLU A 255 17.53 12.88 36.37
CA GLU A 255 17.34 12.59 37.79
C GLU A 255 18.64 12.86 38.55
#